data_AF-A0A518DTP8-F1
#
_entry.id   AF-A0A518DTP8-F1
#
_cell.length_a   1.000
_cell.length_b   1.000
_cell.length_c   1.000
_cell.angle_alpha   90.00
_cell.angle_beta   90.00
_cell.angle_gamma   90.00
#
_symmetry.space_group_name_H-M   'P 1'
#
loop_
_entity.id
_entity.type
_entity.pdbx_description
1 polymer ?
#
loop_
_entity_poly.entity_id
_entity_poly.type
_entity_poly.pdbx_seq_one_letter_code
_entity_poly.pdbx_strand_id
1 'polypeptide(L)' 'MNSSTPAKPLLLLTPQQAADALAISPRKLWAMTASGEIPHVRLGRCVRYPVDVLQRWIEENKKGGER' A
#
# COMPACT_ATOMS: atom_id res chain seq x y z
N MET A 1 0.37 28.45 0.22
CA MET A 1 1.74 27.93 -0.04
C MET A 1 1.63 26.42 -0.16
N ASN A 2 1.34 25.94 -1.36
CA ASN A 2 1.09 24.54 -1.67
C ASN A 2 1.93 24.21 -2.89
N SER A 3 3.20 23.94 -2.62
CA SER A 3 4.18 23.51 -3.61
C SER A 3 3.86 22.07 -4.02
N SER A 4 3.01 21.91 -5.04
CA SER A 4 2.83 20.62 -5.71
C SER A 4 4.12 20.28 -6.46
N THR A 5 5.02 19.58 -5.78
CA THR A 5 6.19 18.98 -6.43
C THR A 5 5.67 17.81 -7.26
N PRO A 6 5.92 17.76 -8.59
CA PRO A 6 5.50 16.62 -9.40
C PRO A 6 6.24 15.39 -8.90
N ALA A 7 5.54 14.55 -8.12
CA ALA A 7 6.08 13.34 -7.56
C ALA A 7 6.39 12.36 -8.69
N LYS A 8 7.67 12.12 -8.94
CA LYS A 8 8.12 11.00 -9.79
C LYS A 8 7.38 9.73 -9.33
N PRO A 9 6.82 8.91 -10.23
CA PRO A 9 6.09 7.72 -9.83
C PRO A 9 7.00 6.82 -9.00
N LEU A 10 6.63 6.63 -7.73
CA LEU A 10 7.38 5.76 -6.83
C LEU A 10 7.04 4.31 -7.19
N LEU A 11 8.06 3.52 -7.51
CA LEU A 11 7.87 2.08 -7.76
C LEU A 11 7.45 1.34 -6.48
N LEU A 12 7.95 1.80 -5.34
CA LEU A 12 7.77 1.19 -4.03
C LEU A 12 7.32 2.24 -3.01
N LEU A 13 6.21 1.99 -2.33
CA LEU A 13 5.71 2.81 -1.23
C LEU A 13 6.35 2.39 0.09
N THR A 14 6.59 3.37 0.96
CA THR A 14 6.86 3.14 2.38
C THR A 14 5.57 2.70 3.11
N PRO A 15 5.65 2.16 4.34
CA PRO A 15 4.46 1.81 5.11
C PRO A 15 3.50 2.99 5.33
N GLN A 16 4.03 4.20 5.58
CA GLN A 16 3.17 5.39 5.74
C GLN A 16 2.44 5.70 4.42
N GLN A 17 3.17 5.75 3.31
CA GLN A 17 2.58 6.04 2.00
C GLN A 17 1.56 4.99 1.56
N ALA A 18 1.81 3.71 1.84
CA ALA A 18 0.87 2.64 1.53
C ALA A 18 -0.39 2.71 2.41
N ALA A 19 -0.25 3.06 3.69
CA ALA A 19 -1.38 3.25 4.60
C ALA A 19 -2.26 4.42 4.13
N ASP A 20 -1.63 5.54 3.77
CA ASP A 20 -2.31 6.72 3.24
C ASP A 20 -3.00 6.41 1.90
N ALA A 21 -2.32 5.71 0.99
CA ALA A 21 -2.86 5.33 -0.31
C ALA A 21 -4.04 4.36 -0.23
N LEU A 22 -4.04 3.45 0.76
CA LEU A 22 -5.12 2.50 1.02
C LEU A 22 -6.20 3.06 1.95
N ALA A 23 -6.04 4.29 2.44
CA ALA A 23 -6.92 4.94 3.41
C ALA A 23 -7.16 4.10 4.68
N ILE A 24 -6.12 3.43 5.21
CA ILE A 24 -6.17 2.64 6.45
C ILE A 24 -5.14 3.14 7.47
N SER A 25 -5.34 2.80 8.74
CA SER A 25 -4.34 3.12 9.76
C SER A 25 -3.03 2.32 9.54
N PRO A 26 -1.85 2.90 9.83
CA PRO A 26 -0.58 2.17 9.77
C PRO A 26 -0.56 0.89 10.63
N ARG A 27 -1.29 0.89 11.75
CA ARG A 27 -1.47 -0.29 12.60
C ARG A 27 -2.18 -1.43 11.86
N LYS A 28 -3.25 -1.13 11.12
CA LYS A 28 -3.97 -2.15 10.33
C LYS A 28 -3.10 -2.66 9.19
N LEU A 29 -2.41 -1.77 8.47
CA LEU A 29 -1.45 -2.16 7.44
C LEU A 29 -0.38 -3.11 7.99
N TRP A 30 0.18 -2.79 9.16
CA TRP A 30 1.19 -3.64 9.80
C TRP A 30 0.65 -5.02 10.17
N ALA A 31 -0.57 -5.09 10.72
CA ALA A 31 -1.21 -6.37 11.01
C ALA A 31 -1.37 -7.23 9.75
N MET A 32 -1.85 -6.63 8.64
CA MET A 32 -2.00 -7.32 7.35
C MET A 32 -0.65 -7.75 6.76
N THR A 33 0.40 -6.96 6.96
CA THR A 33 1.76 -7.28 6.52
C THR A 33 2.32 -8.44 7.32
N ALA A 34 2.09 -8.47 8.62
CA ALA A 34 2.51 -9.54 9.51
C ALA A 34 1.76 -10.84 9.25
N SER A 35 0.47 -10.79 8.91
CA SER A 35 -0.33 -11.96 8.55
C SER A 35 -0.12 -12.43 7.11
N GLY A 36 0.53 -11.63 6.26
CA GLY A 36 0.76 -11.94 4.86
C GLY A 36 -0.45 -11.71 3.95
N GLU A 37 -1.49 -11.03 4.44
CA GLU A 37 -2.70 -10.70 3.68
C GLU A 37 -2.47 -9.69 2.56
N ILE A 38 -1.47 -8.82 2.73
CA ILE A 38 -1.13 -7.77 1.77
C ILE A 38 0.25 -8.04 1.13
N PRO A 39 0.37 -7.92 -0.21
CA PRO A 39 1.64 -8.12 -0.89
C PRO A 39 2.65 -7.05 -0.50
N HIS A 40 3.87 -7.48 -0.17
CA HIS A 40 4.96 -6.61 0.24
C HIS A 40 6.32 -7.19 -0.12
N VAL A 41 7.34 -6.32 -0.18
CA VAL A 41 8.74 -6.67 -0.38
C VAL A 41 9.53 -6.29 0.86
N ARG A 42 10.40 -7.21 1.31
CA ARG A 42 11.34 -6.96 2.41
C ARG A 42 12.73 -6.71 1.85
N LEU A 43 13.27 -5.52 2.11
CA LEU A 43 14.65 -5.12 1.79
C LEU A 43 15.40 -4.96 3.11
N GLY A 44 15.89 -6.08 3.65
CA GLY A 44 16.43 -6.13 5.01
C GLY A 44 15.37 -5.79 6.05
N ARG A 45 15.57 -4.71 6.82
CA ARG A 45 14.62 -4.21 7.82
C ARG A 45 13.49 -3.36 7.21
N CYS A 46 13.63 -2.94 5.97
CA CYS A 46 12.66 -2.09 5.30
C CYS A 46 11.56 -2.92 4.66
N VAL A 47 10.30 -2.64 5.02
CA VAL A 47 9.13 -3.13 4.27
C VAL A 47 8.72 -2.09 3.23
N ARG A 48 8.41 -2.56 2.02
CA ARG A 48 7.98 -1.75 0.89
C ARG A 48 6.80 -2.39 0.18
N TYR A 49 5.98 -1.57 -0.46
CA TYR A 49 4.78 -2.03 -1.17
C TYR A 49 4.85 -1.60 -2.63
N PRO A 50 4.96 -2.53 -3.59
CA PRO A 50 4.94 -2.21 -5.01
C PRO A 50 3.59 -1.66 -5.44
N VAL A 51 3.59 -0.53 -6.15
CA VAL A 51 2.34 0.16 -6.54
C VAL A 51 1.49 -0.69 -7.47
N ASP A 52 2.11 -1.30 -8.48
CA ASP A 52 1.46 -2.15 -9.47
C ASP A 52 0.83 -3.39 -8.84
N VAL A 53 1.53 -4.01 -7.89
CA VAL A 53 1.04 -5.19 -7.17
C VAL A 53 -0.10 -4.81 -6.21
N LEU A 54 0.01 -3.68 -5.50
CA LEU A 54 -1.08 -3.18 -4.65
C LEU A 54 -2.35 -2.89 -5.46
N GLN A 55 -2.23 -2.31 -6.66
CA GLN A 55 -3.37 -2.06 -7.54
C GLN A 55 -4.08 -3.37 -7.94
N ARG A 56 -3.30 -4.40 -8.32
CA ARG A 56 -3.88 -5.72 -8.64
C ARG A 56 -4.57 -6.35 -7.44
N TRP A 57 -3.93 -6.28 -6.28
CA TRP A 57 -4.50 -6.79 -5.04
C TRP A 57 -5.84 -6.12 -4.69
N ILE A 58 -5.97 -4.80 -4.92
CA ILE A 58 -7.26 -4.10 -4.72
C ILE A 58 -8.34 -4.70 -5.62
N GLU A 59 -8.04 -4.91 -6.91
CA GLU A 59 -8.99 -5.49 -7.86
C GLU A 59 -9.37 -6.93 -7.49
N GLU A 60 -8.41 -7.75 -7.06
CA GLU A 60 -8.67 -9.14 -6.62
C GLU A 60 -9.52 -9.20 -5.34
N ASN A 61 -9.37 -8.22 -4.46
CA ASN A 61 -10.11 -8.15 -3.19
C ASN A 61 -11.41 -7.34 -3.29
N LYS A 62 -11.72 -6.79 -4.46
CA LYS A 62 -12.99 -6.14 -4.76
C LYS A 62 -14.09 -7.17 -4.88
N LYS A 63 -14.56 -7.67 -3.74
CA LYS A 63 -15.82 -8.41 -3.66
C LYS A 63 -16.92 -7.37 -3.71
N GLY A 64 -17.57 -7.28 -4.87
CA GLY A 64 -18.63 -6.32 -5.15
C GLY A 64 -19.65 -6.28 -4.02
N GLY A 65 -20.04 -5.08 -3.62
CA GLY A 65 -21.23 -4.89 -2.81
C GLY A 65 -22.44 -5.26 -3.66
N GLU A 66 -22.75 -6.56 -3.75
CA GLU A 66 -24.07 -7.02 -4.14
C GLU A 66 -25.03 -6.64 -3.01
N ARG A 67 -25.58 -5.44 -3.13
CA ARG A 67 -26.85 -5.05 -2.53
C ARG A 67 -27.75 -4.53 -3.63
#